data_AF-A0A2E7EBA5-F1
#
_entry.id   AF-A0A2E7EBA5-F1
#
_cell.length_a   1.000
_cell.length_b   1.000
_cell.length_c   1.000
_cell.angle_alpha   90.00
_cell.angle_beta   90.00
_cell.angle_gamma   90.00
#
_symmetry.space_group_name_H-M   'P 1'
#
loop_
_entity.id
_entity.type
_entity.pdbx_description
1 polymer ?
#
loop_
_entity_poly.entity_id
_entity_poly.type
_entity_poly.pdbx_seq_one_letter_code
_entity_poly.pdbx_strand_id
1 'polypeptide(L)' 'LVLDAFQVDQQGKISTGKVLGLRRHKFSDPEWTRAMEAISDSVQVASSKAFVRYYERQTPEDDWQPISLDIAKV' A
#
# COMPACT_ATOMS: atom_id res chain seq x y z
N LEU A 1 -24.38 1.20 -5.15
CA LEU A 1 -24.36 0.18 -6.23
C LEU A 1 -22.92 -0.32 -6.41
N VAL A 2 -22.70 -1.54 -6.90
CA VAL A 2 -21.31 -2.04 -7.18
C VAL A 2 -20.53 -1.10 -8.10
N LEU A 3 -21.24 -0.49 -9.07
CA LEU A 3 -20.67 0.45 -10.05
C LEU A 3 -20.03 1.70 -9.43
N ASP A 4 -20.38 2.07 -8.20
CA ASP A 4 -19.80 3.24 -7.53
C ASP A 4 -18.29 3.08 -7.27
N ALA A 5 -17.80 1.83 -7.24
CA ALA A 5 -16.38 1.53 -7.10
C ALA A 5 -15.55 1.91 -8.34
N PHE A 6 -16.19 2.04 -9.51
CA PHE A 6 -15.55 2.32 -10.79
C PHE A 6 -15.74 3.77 -11.26
N GLN A 7 -16.32 4.64 -10.42
CA GLN A 7 -16.40 6.07 -10.71
C GLN A 7 -14.99 6.69 -10.79
N VAL A 8 -14.78 7.49 -11.83
CA VAL A 8 -13.53 8.21 -12.07
C VAL A 8 -13.56 9.61 -11.46
N ASP A 9 -12.41 10.11 -11.05
CA ASP A 9 -12.23 11.53 -10.73
C ASP A 9 -12.09 12.39 -12.01
N GLN A 10 -11.86 13.70 -11.83
CA GLN A 10 -11.67 14.64 -12.94
C GLN A 10 -10.44 14.32 -13.82
N GLN A 11 -9.48 13.54 -13.31
CA GLN A 11 -8.28 13.12 -14.02
C GLN A 11 -8.45 11.75 -14.69
N GLY A 12 -9.66 11.18 -14.65
CA GLY A 12 -9.97 9.87 -15.24
C GLY A 12 -9.48 8.69 -14.40
N LYS A 13 -9.12 8.91 -13.12
CA LYS A 13 -8.59 7.85 -12.25
C LYS A 13 -9.68 7.28 -11.35
N ILE A 14 -9.73 5.95 -11.26
CA ILE A 14 -10.56 5.24 -10.29
C ILE A 14 -9.86 5.13 -8.93
N SER A 15 -10.63 5.04 -7.86
CA SER A 15 -10.07 4.84 -6.52
C SER A 15 -9.73 3.37 -6.28
N THR A 16 -8.44 3.06 -6.14
CA THR A 16 -7.96 1.71 -5.78
C THR A 16 -8.61 1.20 -4.48
N GLY A 17 -8.79 2.08 -3.49
CA GLY A 17 -9.44 1.74 -2.23
C GLY A 17 -10.91 1.32 -2.39
N LYS A 18 -11.67 1.99 -3.28
CA LYS A 18 -13.06 1.62 -3.55
C LYS A 18 -13.15 0.27 -4.27
N VAL A 19 -12.28 0.03 -5.25
CA VAL A 19 -12.22 -1.26 -5.99
C VAL A 19 -11.85 -2.40 -5.07
N LEU A 20 -10.79 -2.25 -4.25
CA LEU A 20 -10.39 -3.27 -3.27
C LEU A 20 -11.45 -3.48 -2.18
N GLY A 21 -12.25 -2.45 -1.88
CA GLY A 21 -13.37 -2.52 -0.94
C GLY A 21 -14.46 -3.52 -1.35
N LEU A 22 -14.60 -3.83 -2.65
CA LEU A 22 -15.58 -4.81 -3.14
C LEU A 22 -15.39 -6.20 -2.49
N ARG A 23 -14.14 -6.57 -2.17
CA ARG A 23 -13.80 -7.86 -1.53
C ARG A 23 -14.46 -8.09 -0.18
N ARG A 24 -15.01 -7.04 0.45
CA ARG A 24 -15.74 -7.15 1.73
C ARG A 24 -17.10 -7.84 1.56
N HIS A 25 -17.68 -7.78 0.35
CA HIS A 25 -18.95 -8.43 0.07
C HIS A 25 -18.73 -9.90 -0.27
N LYS A 26 -19.33 -10.79 0.54
CA LYS A 26 -19.23 -12.24 0.39
C LYS A 26 -20.39 -12.79 -0.43
N PHE A 27 -20.43 -12.45 -1.72
CA PHE A 27 -21.40 -13.09 -2.62
C PHE A 27 -20.85 -14.45 -3.06
N SER A 28 -21.70 -15.47 -3.04
CA SER A 28 -21.37 -16.83 -3.48
C SER A 28 -21.45 -17.01 -5.00
N ASP A 29 -21.63 -15.92 -5.74
CA ASP A 29 -21.75 -15.94 -7.19
C ASP A 29 -20.38 -16.28 -7.85
N PRO A 30 -20.34 -17.22 -8.80
CA PRO A 30 -19.08 -17.59 -9.47
C PRO A 30 -18.45 -16.48 -10.29
N GLU A 31 -19.22 -15.58 -10.90
CA GLU A 31 -18.71 -14.41 -11.62
C GLU A 31 -18.11 -13.41 -10.62
N TRP A 32 -18.79 -13.17 -9.51
CA TRP A 32 -18.26 -12.33 -8.44
C TRP A 32 -16.91 -12.82 -7.91
N THR A 33 -16.80 -14.13 -7.66
CA THR A 33 -15.58 -14.75 -7.15
C THR A 33 -14.42 -14.54 -8.12
N ARG A 34 -14.63 -14.84 -9.40
CA ARG A 34 -13.64 -14.60 -10.47
C ARG A 34 -13.26 -13.13 -10.60
N ALA A 35 -14.21 -12.21 -10.44
CA ALA A 35 -13.93 -10.78 -10.48
C ALA A 35 -13.04 -10.33 -9.30
N MET A 36 -13.29 -10.84 -8.09
CA MET A 36 -12.47 -10.52 -6.91
C MET A 36 -11.06 -11.12 -7.01
N GLU A 37 -10.91 -12.30 -7.64
CA GLU A 37 -9.62 -12.90 -7.98
C GLU A 37 -8.87 -12.02 -8.99
N ALA A 38 -9.49 -11.64 -10.11
CA ALA A 38 -8.87 -10.78 -11.12
C ALA A 38 -8.40 -9.42 -10.56
N ILE A 39 -9.20 -8.81 -9.67
CA ILE A 39 -8.79 -7.60 -8.95
C ILE A 39 -7.53 -7.86 -8.13
N SER A 40 -7.47 -8.99 -7.42
CA SER A 40 -6.32 -9.36 -6.59
C SER A 40 -5.05 -9.57 -7.42
N ASP A 41 -5.17 -10.25 -8.55
CA ASP A 41 -4.05 -10.54 -9.45
C ASP A 41 -3.50 -9.26 -10.11
N SER A 42 -4.36 -8.25 -10.31
CA SER A 42 -3.95 -6.96 -10.85
C SER A 42 -3.17 -6.07 -9.88
N VAL A 43 -3.16 -6.39 -8.57
CA VAL A 43 -2.43 -5.59 -7.57
C VAL A 43 -0.94 -5.89 -7.68
N GLN A 44 -0.16 -4.88 -8.03
CA GLN A 44 1.30 -4.95 -8.16
C GLN A 44 1.97 -4.00 -7.16
N VAL A 45 3.11 -4.42 -6.61
CA VAL A 45 3.95 -3.54 -5.78
C VAL A 45 4.60 -2.51 -6.69
N ALA A 46 4.13 -1.26 -6.61
CA ALA A 46 4.63 -0.18 -7.46
C ALA A 46 6.07 0.23 -7.12
N SER A 47 6.45 0.16 -5.85
CA SER A 47 7.82 0.42 -5.40
C SER A 47 8.03 -0.13 -3.98
N SER A 48 9.29 -0.33 -3.63
CA SER A 48 9.71 -0.51 -2.24
C SER A 48 10.61 0.66 -1.86
N LYS A 49 10.56 1.09 -0.59
CA LYS A 49 11.46 2.12 -0.05
C LYS A 49 12.42 1.45 0.92
N ALA A 50 13.72 1.66 0.73
CA ALA A 50 14.72 1.18 1.68
C ALA A 50 14.51 1.87 3.04
N PHE A 51 14.43 1.07 4.10
CA PHE A 51 14.37 1.56 5.46
C PHE A 51 15.78 1.52 6.06
N VAL A 52 16.43 2.68 6.13
CA VAL A 52 17.81 2.82 6.60
C VAL A 52 17.82 3.35 8.02
N ARG A 53 18.60 2.72 8.91
CA ARG A 53 18.89 3.19 10.27
C ARG A 53 20.39 3.33 10.45
N TYR A 54 20.81 4.45 11.03
CA TYR A 54 22.20 4.67 11.43
C TYR A 54 22.29 4.67 12.94
N TYR A 55 23.41 4.14 13.43
CA TYR A 55 23.72 4.09 14.84
C TYR A 55 25.14 4.59 15.06
N GLU A 56 25.38 5.23 16.19
CA GLU A 56 26.70 5.67 16.63
C GLU A 56 26.99 5.19 18.06
N ARG A 57 28.28 5.05 18.37
CA ARG A 57 28.79 4.85 19.73
C ARG A 57 30.11 5.62 19.87
N GLN A 58 30.34 6.23 21.02
CA GLN A 58 31.52 7.08 21.22
C GLN A 58 32.77 6.24 21.51
N THR A 59 32.61 5.15 22.25
CA THR A 59 33.67 4.19 22.56
C THR A 59 33.23 2.76 22.22
N PRO A 60 34.17 1.80 22.08
CA PRO A 60 33.84 0.39 21.84
C PRO A 60 32.97 -0.26 22.93
N GLU A 61 33.02 0.28 24.14
CA GLU A 61 32.29 -0.20 25.31
C GLU A 61 30.87 0.37 25.42
N ASP A 62 30.57 1.45 24.70
CA ASP A 62 29.25 2.11 24.73
C ASP A 62 28.18 1.38 23.90
N ASP A 63 26.93 1.54 24.33
CA ASP A 63 25.76 1.11 23.60
C ASP A 63 25.52 1.95 22.34
N TRP A 64 25.11 1.29 21.27
CA TRP A 64 24.71 1.93 20.02
C TRP A 64 23.48 2.82 20.20
N GLN A 65 23.62 4.11 19.86
CA GLN A 65 22.54 5.09 19.90
C GLN A 65 22.01 5.36 18.48
N PRO A 66 20.68 5.41 18.28
CA PRO A 66 20.10 5.68 16.96
C PRO A 66 20.28 7.15 16.57
N ILE A 67 20.72 7.40 15.33
CA ILE A 67 20.82 8.75 14.76
C ILE A 67 19.47 9.12 14.14
N SER A 68 18.86 10.20 14.62
CA SER A 68 17.64 10.75 14.03
C SER A 68 17.95 11.45 12.71
N LEU A 69 17.52 10.86 11.60
CA LEU A 69 17.65 11.46 10.28
C LEU A 69 16.40 12.25 9.90
N ASP A 70 16.55 13.55 9.67
CA ASP A 70 15.53 14.37 9.02
C ASP A 70 15.68 14.30 7.49
N ILE A 71 15.17 13.22 6.91
CA ILE A 71 15.27 12.95 5.47
C ILE A 71 14.31 13.86 4.67
N ALA A 72 13.43 14.62 5.32
CA ALA A 72 12.44 15.48 4.68
C ALA A 72 12.90 16.94 4.49
N LYS A 73 14.06 17.33 5.02
CA LYS A 73 14.56 18.72 5.01
C LYS A 73 15.26 19.16 3.71
N VAL A 74 15.08 18.45 2.60
CA VAL A 74 15.71 18.77 1.30
C VAL A 74 14.65 19.09 0.26
#